data_AF-A0A3Q0FGA5-F1
#
_entry.id   AF-A0A3Q0FGA5-F1
#
_cell.length_a   1.000
_cell.length_b   1.000
_cell.length_c   1.000
_cell.angle_alpha   90.00
_cell.angle_beta   90.00
_cell.angle_gamma   90.00
#
_symmetry.space_group_name_H-M   'P 1'
#
loop_
_entity.id
_entity.type
_entity.pdbx_description
1 polymer ?
#
loop_
_entity_poly.entity_id
_entity_poly.type
_entity_poly.pdbx_seq_one_letter_code
_entity_poly.pdbx_strand_id
1 'polypeptide(L)'
;MILIAIIPFILASLFPCFQTQILPSPFANQGQWQLLHPSIGISPMHMQLLHNDKVIMFDRTDFGHSYLPLSNGRCRVDPSDIALKLDCSAHSLLYDVLTNTLRPLMIQTDTWCSSASVLPNGTLIQTGGYNDGERNIRMFTPCFDQTCDWVEFPRLLSQRRWYATNQILPDARVIVVGGRRQFNYEFLPKTANPNNDPSSIPLNFLQRTTDKSENNLYPFVHLLPDGNLFIFANTKSVLFDYKKNSVIKEFPPIPGEDPRNYPSSGSSVLLPLDENLAPLQAEVVVCGGAPRGSFESAVRGMFMQALATCGRLRLTDPDPNWVMENMPMPRAMGDMLLLPNGNVVIINGVGAGTAGWEHGREPVLTPVIFRPSETVNRFSVMAPAARPRLYHSSAVLLKDGRVLVGGSNPHVFYNFTGVEYPTDLSLEAFSPPYLAPEFNPVRPTIRYVTNNNVLGFRVICYVTFSVGDFVSASDVSIRIMAPSFTTHSFGQNQRMVVLKLRGVTYLGGEAYYATVVGPSTAEIAPPGYYMLFVVHKGVPSSGWWVQVM
;
A
#
# COMPACT_ATOMS: atom_id res chain seq x y z
N MET A 1 -32.26 -15.78 -84.26
CA MET A 1 -32.89 -16.01 -82.95
C MET A 1 -31.89 -15.55 -81.88
N ILE A 2 -32.23 -14.50 -81.15
CA ILE A 2 -31.72 -14.07 -79.83
C ILE A 2 -30.20 -13.80 -79.69
N LEU A 3 -29.77 -12.54 -79.51
CA LEU A 3 -29.58 -11.93 -78.18
C LEU A 3 -29.07 -10.48 -78.32
N ILE A 4 -29.79 -9.58 -77.68
CA ILE A 4 -29.44 -8.18 -77.43
C ILE A 4 -28.37 -8.15 -76.34
N ALA A 5 -27.21 -7.56 -76.61
CA ALA A 5 -26.18 -7.33 -75.61
C ALA A 5 -26.50 -6.05 -74.83
N ILE A 6 -26.95 -6.22 -73.59
CA ILE A 6 -27.15 -5.14 -72.61
C ILE A 6 -25.82 -4.87 -71.92
N ILE A 7 -25.39 -3.61 -71.92
CA ILE A 7 -24.26 -3.09 -71.15
C ILE A 7 -24.73 -2.82 -69.71
N PRO A 8 -24.09 -3.36 -68.66
CA PRO A 8 -24.26 -2.85 -67.31
C PRO A 8 -23.10 -1.92 -66.96
N PHE A 9 -23.43 -0.65 -66.70
CA PHE A 9 -22.57 0.28 -65.96
C PHE A 9 -22.42 -0.23 -64.53
N ILE A 10 -21.22 -0.65 -64.12
CA ILE A 10 -20.92 -0.94 -62.72
C ILE A 10 -20.49 0.37 -62.07
N LEU A 11 -21.36 0.93 -61.23
CA LEU A 11 -21.01 1.97 -60.27
C LEU A 11 -20.05 1.37 -59.22
N ALA A 12 -18.83 1.90 -59.13
CA ALA A 12 -17.91 1.61 -58.04
C ALA A 12 -18.39 2.33 -56.77
N SER A 13 -19.04 1.61 -55.86
CA SER A 13 -19.27 2.06 -54.49
C SER A 13 -17.99 1.90 -53.67
N LEU A 14 -17.27 3.01 -53.47
CA LEU A 14 -16.22 3.12 -52.47
C LEU A 14 -16.87 3.06 -51.07
N PHE A 15 -16.96 1.87 -50.50
CA PHE A 15 -17.16 1.73 -49.06
C PHE A 15 -15.87 2.16 -48.36
N PRO A 16 -15.88 3.19 -47.50
CA PRO A 16 -14.76 3.43 -46.61
C PRO A 16 -14.71 2.25 -45.64
N CYS A 17 -13.68 1.42 -45.80
CA CYS A 17 -13.32 0.41 -44.83
C CYS A 17 -12.97 1.15 -43.54
N PHE A 18 -13.92 1.23 -42.60
CA PHE A 18 -13.62 1.61 -41.22
C PHE A 18 -12.72 0.50 -40.66
N GLN A 19 -11.40 0.70 -40.75
CA GLN A 19 -10.47 0.03 -39.87
C GLN A 19 -10.82 0.49 -38.46
N THR A 20 -11.59 -0.32 -37.74
CA THR A 20 -11.57 -0.30 -36.29
C THR A 20 -10.12 -0.56 -35.89
N GLN A 21 -9.39 0.49 -35.52
CA GLN A 21 -8.13 0.36 -34.81
C GLN A 21 -8.46 -0.31 -33.48
N ILE A 22 -8.36 -1.64 -33.46
CA ILE A 22 -8.25 -2.40 -32.23
C ILE A 22 -6.93 -1.92 -31.63
N LEU A 23 -7.03 -1.03 -30.64
CA LEU A 23 -5.89 -0.72 -29.78
C LEU A 23 -5.31 -2.06 -29.33
N PRO A 24 -3.98 -2.25 -29.42
CA PRO A 24 -3.36 -3.45 -28.90
C PRO A 24 -3.86 -3.67 -27.48
N SER A 25 -4.21 -4.92 -27.18
CA SER A 25 -4.39 -5.36 -25.80
C SER A 25 -3.25 -4.76 -24.97
N PRO A 26 -3.48 -4.17 -23.77
CA PRO A 26 -2.45 -3.49 -22.97
C PRO A 26 -1.29 -4.39 -22.47
N PHE A 27 -0.99 -5.49 -23.16
CA PHE A 27 -0.31 -6.68 -22.71
C PHE A 27 0.94 -7.05 -23.53
N ALA A 28 1.43 -6.17 -24.42
CA ALA A 28 2.82 -6.29 -24.88
C ALA A 28 3.82 -5.71 -23.86
N ASN A 29 3.39 -4.74 -23.04
CA ASN A 29 4.25 -4.01 -22.14
C ASN A 29 4.21 -4.62 -20.72
N GLN A 30 5.38 -5.03 -20.22
CA GLN A 30 5.53 -5.65 -18.90
C GLN A 30 5.92 -4.63 -17.80
N GLY A 31 5.86 -3.33 -18.11
CA GLY A 31 6.35 -2.26 -17.24
C GLY A 31 7.87 -2.11 -17.32
N GLN A 32 8.40 -1.12 -16.60
CA GLN A 32 9.82 -0.78 -16.64
C GLN A 32 10.36 -0.47 -15.25
N TRP A 33 11.62 -0.84 -15.01
CA TRP A 33 12.34 -0.52 -13.79
C TRP A 33 13.31 0.64 -14.01
N GLN A 34 13.43 1.51 -13.02
CA GLN A 34 14.37 2.61 -13.00
C GLN A 34 15.13 2.62 -11.67
N LEU A 35 16.46 2.54 -11.73
CA LEU A 35 17.31 2.84 -10.58
C LEU A 35 17.31 4.35 -10.34
N LEU A 36 16.92 4.76 -9.12
CA LEU A 36 16.86 6.16 -8.72
C LEU A 36 18.11 6.57 -7.97
N HIS A 37 18.53 5.72 -7.02
CA HIS A 37 19.74 5.89 -6.23
C HIS A 37 20.42 4.53 -6.03
N PRO A 38 21.74 4.41 -6.25
CA PRO A 38 22.47 3.20 -5.94
C PRO A 38 22.57 2.96 -4.42
N SER A 39 22.47 4.03 -3.62
CA SER A 39 22.36 3.99 -2.17
C SER A 39 21.66 5.26 -1.67
N ILE A 40 20.73 5.12 -0.74
CA ILE A 40 20.14 6.22 0.04
C ILE A 40 20.72 6.30 1.46
N GLY A 41 21.72 5.45 1.75
CA GLY A 41 22.44 5.37 3.02
C GLY A 41 21.73 4.60 4.15
N ILE A 42 20.46 4.22 3.96
CA ILE A 42 19.71 3.32 4.86
C ILE A 42 19.01 2.21 4.04
N SER A 43 18.65 1.11 4.69
CA SER A 43 17.71 0.10 4.16
C SER A 43 16.30 0.49 4.59
N PRO A 44 15.48 1.11 3.72
CA PRO A 44 14.20 1.68 4.12
C PRO A 44 13.14 0.61 4.43
N MET A 45 13.17 0.09 5.65
CA MET A 45 12.23 -0.91 6.18
C MET A 45 10.80 -0.37 6.34
N HIS A 46 10.64 0.94 6.48
CA HIS A 46 9.35 1.61 6.56
C HIS A 46 9.28 2.76 5.54
N MET A 47 8.13 2.92 4.89
CA MET A 47 7.88 3.98 3.91
C MET A 47 6.47 4.56 4.02
N GLN A 48 6.34 5.87 3.82
CA GLN A 48 5.07 6.58 3.68
C GLN A 48 5.20 7.76 2.71
N LEU A 49 4.33 7.81 1.69
CA LEU A 49 4.17 9.01 0.87
C LEU A 49 3.35 10.07 1.64
N LEU A 50 3.84 11.30 1.64
CA LEU A 50 3.23 12.46 2.30
C LEU A 50 2.62 13.42 1.27
N HIS A 51 1.69 14.26 1.71
CA HIS A 51 0.91 15.16 0.85
C HIS A 51 1.72 16.31 0.20
N ASN A 52 3.03 16.36 0.43
CA ASN A 52 3.97 17.31 -0.18
C ASN A 52 4.90 16.62 -1.21
N ASP A 53 4.50 15.47 -1.74
CA ASP A 53 5.24 14.68 -2.74
C ASP A 53 6.62 14.18 -2.26
N LYS A 54 6.78 14.04 -0.94
CA LYS A 54 7.95 13.44 -0.32
C LYS A 54 7.60 12.10 0.30
N VAL A 55 8.52 11.16 0.23
CA VAL A 55 8.42 9.88 0.92
C VAL A 55 9.32 9.92 2.15
N ILE A 56 8.72 9.78 3.33
CA ILE A 56 9.51 9.56 4.55
C ILE A 56 9.87 8.08 4.63
N MET A 57 11.16 7.82 4.87
CA MET A 57 11.72 6.48 4.98
C MET A 57 12.52 6.38 6.27
N PHE A 58 12.49 5.22 6.90
CA PHE A 58 13.29 4.99 8.09
C PHE A 58 13.55 3.51 8.33
N ASP A 59 14.71 3.28 8.93
CA ASP A 59 15.19 2.00 9.44
C ASP A 59 15.24 2.06 10.98
N ARG A 60 15.67 0.97 11.61
CA ARG A 60 15.98 0.91 13.04
C ARG A 60 17.30 1.61 13.37
N THR A 61 17.59 1.87 14.64
CA THR A 61 18.80 2.61 15.05
C THR A 61 19.90 1.73 15.64
N ASP A 62 19.59 0.50 16.02
CA ASP A 62 20.41 -0.34 16.87
C ASP A 62 21.24 -1.41 16.13
N PHE A 63 21.55 -1.17 14.84
CA PHE A 63 22.47 -2.02 14.06
C PHE A 63 23.87 -1.43 13.85
N GLY A 64 24.13 -0.22 14.35
CA GLY A 64 25.38 0.50 14.09
C GLY A 64 25.18 1.68 13.13
N HIS A 65 26.26 2.16 12.52
CA HIS A 65 26.21 3.33 11.66
C HIS A 65 25.44 3.04 10.37
N SER A 66 24.56 3.97 9.97
CA SER A 66 24.07 4.03 8.60
C SER A 66 25.11 4.70 7.69
N TYR A 67 24.88 4.62 6.38
CA TYR A 67 25.72 5.23 5.34
C TYR A 67 25.23 6.65 4.97
N LEU A 68 24.42 7.27 5.83
CA LEU A 68 23.90 8.62 5.66
C LEU A 68 24.30 9.48 6.87
N PRO A 69 25.18 10.48 6.74
CA PRO A 69 25.50 11.36 7.87
C PRO A 69 24.35 12.32 8.21
N LEU A 70 24.17 12.62 9.49
CA LEU A 70 23.31 13.72 9.94
C LEU A 70 23.93 15.07 9.53
N SER A 71 23.08 16.04 9.21
CA SER A 71 23.53 17.38 8.83
C SER A 71 24.04 18.19 10.03
N ASN A 72 24.93 19.16 9.76
CA ASN A 72 25.42 20.17 10.72
C ASN A 72 26.14 19.60 11.95
N GLY A 73 26.76 18.42 11.84
CA GLY A 73 27.47 17.79 12.95
C GLY A 73 26.55 17.35 14.09
N ARG A 74 25.23 17.25 13.85
CA ARG A 74 24.29 16.68 14.82
C ARG A 74 24.63 15.20 15.02
N CYS A 75 24.57 14.77 16.26
CA CYS A 75 24.66 13.36 16.61
C CYS A 75 23.53 13.00 17.56
N ARG A 76 22.97 11.82 17.36
CA ARG A 76 22.07 11.15 18.26
C ARG A 76 22.86 10.61 19.45
N VAL A 77 22.46 11.03 20.65
CA VAL A 77 22.99 10.52 21.91
C VAL A 77 21.89 9.73 22.60
N ASP A 78 22.05 8.42 22.72
CA ASP A 78 21.10 7.58 23.43
C ASP A 78 21.83 6.53 24.28
N PRO A 79 21.77 6.67 25.61
CA PRO A 79 22.29 5.66 26.54
C PRO A 79 21.64 4.28 26.41
N SER A 80 20.47 4.17 25.78
CA SER A 80 19.70 2.93 25.67
C SER A 80 20.07 2.11 24.43
N ASP A 81 20.66 2.72 23.41
CA ASP A 81 21.01 2.10 22.13
C ASP A 81 22.02 0.97 22.31
N ILE A 82 21.73 -0.22 21.81
CA ILE A 82 22.60 -1.38 22.06
C ILE A 82 23.83 -1.44 21.16
N ALA A 83 23.87 -0.68 20.06
CA ALA A 83 24.98 -0.65 19.12
C ALA A 83 25.86 0.60 19.29
N LEU A 84 25.25 1.80 19.29
CA LEU A 84 25.96 3.08 19.33
C LEU A 84 25.31 4.07 20.29
N LYS A 85 26.01 4.38 21.39
CA LYS A 85 25.55 5.40 22.36
C LYS A 85 25.63 6.82 21.82
N LEU A 86 26.59 7.07 20.92
CA LEU A 86 26.77 8.31 20.18
C LEU A 86 26.82 7.94 18.69
N ASP A 87 25.87 8.42 17.92
CA ASP A 87 25.76 8.14 16.49
C ASP A 87 25.52 9.42 15.69
N CYS A 88 26.39 9.71 14.75
CA CYS A 88 26.29 10.89 13.87
C CYS A 88 25.72 10.53 12.48
N SER A 89 25.24 9.29 12.31
CA SER A 89 24.52 8.84 11.13
C SER A 89 23.00 8.95 11.30
N ALA A 90 22.29 9.01 10.19
CA ALA A 90 20.85 9.20 10.10
C ALA A 90 20.18 7.88 9.76
N HIS A 91 19.17 7.49 10.54
CA HIS A 91 18.37 6.27 10.34
C HIS A 91 17.00 6.56 9.74
N SER A 92 16.74 7.82 9.39
CA SER A 92 15.56 8.28 8.71
C SER A 92 15.92 9.33 7.69
N LEU A 93 15.13 9.45 6.63
CA LEU A 93 15.29 10.46 5.60
C LEU A 93 13.94 10.86 5.00
N LEU A 94 13.93 12.04 4.37
CA LEU A 94 12.94 12.39 3.35
C LEU A 94 13.54 12.21 1.97
N TYR A 95 12.80 11.52 1.11
CA TYR A 95 13.05 11.46 -0.32
C TYR A 95 12.08 12.38 -1.05
N ASP A 96 12.61 13.35 -1.80
CA ASP A 96 11.82 14.25 -2.65
C ASP A 96 11.65 13.62 -4.05
N VAL A 97 10.41 13.24 -4.39
CA VAL A 97 10.12 12.46 -5.60
C VAL A 97 10.40 13.26 -6.87
N LEU A 98 10.14 14.57 -6.86
CA LEU A 98 10.26 15.42 -8.03
C LEU A 98 11.72 15.72 -8.35
N THR A 99 12.49 16.08 -7.34
CA THR A 99 13.90 16.46 -7.50
C THR A 99 14.86 15.27 -7.39
N ASN A 100 14.36 14.10 -6.99
CA ASN A 100 15.14 12.91 -6.72
C ASN A 100 16.25 13.14 -5.67
N THR A 101 15.98 13.97 -4.65
CA THR A 101 16.95 14.34 -3.60
C THR A 101 16.62 13.71 -2.25
N LEU A 102 17.62 13.64 -1.38
CA LEU A 102 17.53 13.03 -0.05
C LEU A 102 17.83 14.10 1.02
N ARG A 103 17.08 14.07 2.12
CA ARG A 103 17.37 14.86 3.31
C ARG A 103 17.41 13.95 4.54
N PRO A 104 18.55 13.85 5.27
CA PRO A 104 18.61 13.08 6.50
C PRO A 104 17.69 13.68 7.56
N LEU A 105 17.07 12.82 8.35
CA LEU A 105 16.26 13.15 9.51
C LEU A 105 16.88 12.54 10.77
N MET A 106 16.72 13.22 11.89
CA MET A 106 17.16 12.69 13.18
C MET A 106 16.01 11.95 13.83
N ILE A 107 16.23 10.68 14.15
CA ILE A 107 15.30 9.89 14.95
C ILE A 107 16.03 9.42 16.20
N GLN A 108 15.44 9.69 17.36
CA GLN A 108 16.06 9.53 18.67
C GLN A 108 15.90 8.11 19.19
N THR A 109 14.71 7.51 19.07
CA THR A 109 14.45 6.18 19.66
C THR A 109 14.19 5.12 18.59
N ASP A 110 14.41 3.85 18.90
CA ASP A 110 14.40 2.77 17.91
C ASP A 110 13.00 2.48 17.32
N THR A 111 12.86 2.54 15.99
CA THR A 111 11.60 2.29 15.27
C THR A 111 11.41 0.85 14.79
N TRP A 112 12.30 -0.06 15.15
CA TRP A 112 12.28 -1.42 14.61
C TRP A 112 10.92 -2.09 14.77
N CYS A 113 10.35 -2.56 13.66
CA CYS A 113 9.03 -3.19 13.58
C CYS A 113 7.89 -2.37 14.19
N SER A 114 7.89 -1.08 13.88
CA SER A 114 6.82 -0.18 14.27
C SER A 114 5.68 -0.13 13.24
N SER A 115 4.69 0.71 13.50
CA SER A 115 3.53 0.97 12.64
C SER A 115 3.24 2.46 12.56
N ALA A 116 2.44 2.91 11.60
CA ALA A 116 2.06 4.32 11.53
C ALA A 116 0.74 4.54 10.78
N SER A 117 0.17 5.74 10.94
CA SER A 117 -0.94 6.28 10.14
C SER A 117 -0.71 7.77 9.90
N VAL A 118 -1.34 8.34 8.88
CA VAL A 118 -1.34 9.78 8.64
C VAL A 118 -2.64 10.38 9.17
N LEU A 119 -2.53 11.40 10.03
CA LEU A 119 -3.65 12.13 10.60
C LEU A 119 -4.29 13.07 9.57
N PRO A 120 -5.52 13.58 9.78
CA PRO A 120 -6.20 14.41 8.79
C PRO A 120 -5.46 15.70 8.42
N ASN A 121 -4.62 16.21 9.32
CA ASN A 121 -3.78 17.37 9.11
C ASN A 121 -2.48 17.08 8.33
N GLY A 122 -2.27 15.85 7.86
CA GLY A 122 -1.08 15.43 7.11
C GLY A 122 0.10 14.99 7.95
N THR A 123 -0.01 15.03 9.29
CA THR A 123 1.04 14.56 10.19
C THR A 123 1.07 13.04 10.25
N LEU A 124 2.24 12.44 10.01
CA LEU A 124 2.47 11.03 10.27
C LEU A 124 2.57 10.80 11.79
N ILE A 125 1.79 9.86 12.31
CA ILE A 125 1.92 9.35 13.69
C ILE A 125 2.43 7.91 13.63
N GLN A 126 3.70 7.73 13.99
CA GLN A 126 4.37 6.45 14.12
C GLN A 126 4.28 5.97 15.57
N THR A 127 4.10 4.66 15.75
CA THR A 127 3.83 4.02 17.03
C THR A 127 4.71 2.81 17.25
N GLY A 128 5.30 2.74 18.45
CA GLY A 128 6.06 1.58 18.89
C GLY A 128 7.45 1.51 18.27
N GLY A 129 8.01 0.30 18.28
CA GLY A 129 9.41 0.06 17.95
C GLY A 129 9.99 -1.02 18.86
N TYR A 130 11.31 -0.99 19.04
CA TYR A 130 12.03 -1.90 19.90
C TYR A 130 12.71 -1.14 21.06
N ASN A 131 13.06 -1.85 22.13
CA ASN A 131 13.80 -1.32 23.28
C ASN A 131 13.20 -0.01 23.85
N ASP A 132 13.89 1.12 23.68
CA ASP A 132 13.48 2.44 24.16
C ASP A 132 12.35 3.07 23.32
N GLY A 133 12.09 2.53 22.13
CA GLY A 133 11.01 2.89 21.24
C GLY A 133 9.71 2.11 21.42
N GLU A 134 9.71 1.01 22.18
CA GLU A 134 8.58 0.07 22.25
C GLU A 134 7.26 0.69 22.76
N ARG A 135 7.32 1.83 23.46
CA ARG A 135 6.14 2.57 23.96
C ARG A 135 6.08 4.02 23.46
N ASN A 136 6.82 4.33 22.40
CA ASN A 136 6.95 5.70 21.92
C ASN A 136 5.96 6.01 20.81
N ILE A 137 5.60 7.28 20.75
CA ILE A 137 4.92 7.87 19.60
C ILE A 137 5.89 8.86 18.97
N ARG A 138 6.05 8.81 17.65
CA ARG A 138 6.86 9.77 16.91
C ARG A 138 5.99 10.44 15.87
N MET A 139 6.04 11.76 15.80
CA MET A 139 5.26 12.55 14.86
C MET A 139 6.18 13.20 13.84
N PHE A 140 5.76 13.19 12.58
CA PHE A 140 6.41 13.93 11.52
C PHE A 140 5.38 14.74 10.75
N THR A 141 5.47 16.06 10.85
CA THR A 141 4.62 17.00 10.10
C THR A 141 5.40 17.48 8.87
N PRO A 142 4.90 17.25 7.63
CA PRO A 142 5.60 17.69 6.43
C PRO A 142 5.72 19.22 6.35
N CYS A 143 6.86 19.69 5.84
CA CYS A 143 7.16 21.11 5.66
C CYS A 143 7.75 21.38 4.26
N PHE A 144 7.70 22.64 3.83
CA PHE A 144 8.26 23.09 2.54
C PHE A 144 9.62 23.78 2.69
N ASP A 145 9.90 24.38 3.86
CA ASP A 145 11.12 25.10 4.20
C ASP A 145 12.29 24.20 4.66
N GLN A 146 12.08 22.88 4.64
CA GLN A 146 13.06 21.85 5.04
C GLN A 146 13.43 21.85 6.54
N THR A 147 12.66 22.51 7.41
CA THR A 147 12.95 22.60 8.85
C THR A 147 12.33 21.48 9.70
N CYS A 148 11.36 20.76 9.15
CA CYS A 148 10.67 19.66 9.82
C CYS A 148 11.60 18.49 10.14
N ASP A 149 11.45 17.95 11.33
CA ASP A 149 12.14 16.77 11.84
C ASP A 149 11.17 15.97 12.71
N TRP A 150 11.59 14.80 13.20
CA TRP A 150 10.76 14.01 14.11
C TRP A 150 10.55 14.71 15.46
N VAL A 151 9.33 14.63 15.97
CA VAL A 151 8.98 14.99 17.35
C VAL A 151 8.57 13.73 18.09
N GLU A 152 9.30 13.39 19.14
CA GLU A 152 9.11 12.12 19.86
C GLU A 152 8.49 12.33 21.23
N PHE A 153 7.53 11.45 21.55
CA PHE A 153 6.80 11.45 22.80
C PHE A 153 7.02 10.10 23.49
N PRO A 154 8.02 10.02 24.40
CA PRO A 154 8.38 8.76 25.02
C PRO A 154 7.28 8.27 25.96
N ARG A 155 7.07 6.95 25.97
CA ARG A 155 6.15 6.26 26.90
C ARG A 155 4.67 6.72 26.86
N LEU A 156 4.18 7.21 25.73
CA LEU A 156 2.75 7.53 25.56
C LEU A 156 1.87 6.32 25.25
N LEU A 157 2.43 5.25 24.67
CA LEU A 157 1.69 4.01 24.48
C LEU A 157 1.57 3.27 25.82
N SER A 158 0.38 2.77 26.09
CA SER A 158 0.08 2.02 27.32
C SER A 158 0.77 0.66 27.35
N GLN A 159 0.93 0.05 26.18
CA GLN A 159 1.52 -1.27 25.99
C GLN A 159 2.70 -1.20 25.03
N ARG A 160 3.56 -2.22 25.09
CA ARG A 160 4.66 -2.39 24.14
C ARG A 160 4.07 -2.66 22.76
N ARG A 161 4.43 -1.88 21.74
CA ARG A 161 3.97 -2.09 20.36
C ARG A 161 5.17 -2.43 19.49
N TRP A 162 5.38 -3.72 19.29
CA TRP A 162 6.38 -4.28 18.39
C TRP A 162 5.67 -5.26 17.46
N TYR A 163 5.67 -5.03 16.14
CA TYR A 163 4.81 -5.74 15.18
C TYR A 163 3.29 -5.51 15.35
N ALA A 164 2.88 -4.29 15.70
CA ALA A 164 1.47 -3.88 15.79
C ALA A 164 0.96 -3.30 14.47
N THR A 165 -0.35 -3.20 14.27
CA THR A 165 -0.95 -2.57 13.08
C THR A 165 -1.70 -1.30 13.48
N ASN A 166 -1.51 -0.21 12.73
CA ASN A 166 -2.32 0.99 12.85
C ASN A 166 -3.41 1.05 11.77
N GLN A 167 -4.56 1.62 12.12
CA GLN A 167 -5.63 1.93 11.18
C GLN A 167 -6.28 3.27 11.54
N ILE A 168 -6.36 4.20 10.58
CA ILE A 168 -7.14 5.44 10.72
C ILE A 168 -8.64 5.14 10.75
N LEU A 169 -9.36 5.80 11.64
CA LEU A 169 -10.79 5.62 11.88
C LEU A 169 -11.62 6.81 11.37
N PRO A 170 -12.95 6.66 11.20
CA PRO A 170 -13.85 7.71 10.73
C PRO A 170 -13.84 8.99 11.59
N ASP A 171 -13.56 8.85 12.89
CA ASP A 171 -13.46 9.93 13.87
C ASP A 171 -12.05 10.54 13.95
N ALA A 172 -11.20 10.28 12.95
CA ALA A 172 -9.81 10.72 12.85
C ALA A 172 -8.84 10.16 13.91
N ARG A 173 -9.31 9.29 14.82
CA ARG A 173 -8.41 8.57 15.72
C ARG A 173 -7.71 7.44 14.97
N VAL A 174 -6.59 7.00 15.52
CA VAL A 174 -5.85 5.82 15.05
C VAL A 174 -6.04 4.71 16.07
N ILE A 175 -6.49 3.54 15.63
CA ILE A 175 -6.46 2.33 16.45
C ILE A 175 -5.12 1.61 16.23
N VAL A 176 -4.46 1.22 17.32
CA VAL A 176 -3.22 0.44 17.33
C VAL A 176 -3.55 -0.97 17.82
N VAL A 177 -3.46 -1.96 16.95
CA VAL A 177 -3.93 -3.33 17.19
C VAL A 177 -2.75 -4.28 17.35
N GLY A 178 -2.71 -4.98 18.49
CA GLY A 178 -1.78 -6.07 18.72
C GLY A 178 -0.34 -5.62 18.95
N GLY A 179 0.59 -6.44 18.45
CA GLY A 179 2.00 -6.41 18.80
C GLY A 179 2.43 -7.69 19.52
N ARG A 180 3.73 -7.91 19.61
CA ARG A 180 4.31 -9.13 20.17
C ARG A 180 3.85 -9.34 21.60
N ARG A 181 3.20 -10.48 21.84
CA ARG A 181 2.53 -10.83 23.12
C ARG A 181 1.55 -9.76 23.64
N GLN A 182 1.00 -8.93 22.76
CA GLN A 182 -0.06 -7.98 23.08
C GLN A 182 -1.37 -8.43 22.43
N PHE A 183 -2.30 -8.89 23.26
CA PHE A 183 -3.62 -9.35 22.82
C PHE A 183 -4.68 -8.27 23.07
N ASN A 184 -4.37 -7.04 22.69
CA ASN A 184 -5.16 -5.85 22.99
C ASN A 184 -4.98 -4.77 21.91
N TYR A 185 -5.82 -3.75 21.95
CA TYR A 185 -5.68 -2.55 21.14
C TYR A 185 -5.77 -1.29 22.00
N GLU A 186 -5.37 -0.15 21.44
CA GLU A 186 -5.53 1.16 22.05
C GLU A 186 -5.74 2.26 21.00
N PHE A 187 -6.26 3.42 21.39
CA PHE A 187 -6.49 4.55 20.48
C PHE A 187 -5.49 5.69 20.68
N LEU A 188 -5.27 6.45 19.59
CA LEU A 188 -4.49 7.68 19.54
C LEU A 188 -5.24 8.79 18.77
N PRO A 189 -5.06 10.07 19.13
CA PRO A 189 -4.39 10.54 20.35
C PRO A 189 -5.14 10.08 21.61
N LYS A 190 -4.43 9.98 22.74
CA LYS A 190 -5.07 9.68 24.03
C LYS A 190 -6.01 10.82 24.40
N THR A 191 -7.24 10.50 24.77
CA THR A 191 -8.16 11.52 25.31
C THR A 191 -7.69 11.97 26.70
N ALA A 192 -7.99 13.22 27.08
CA ALA A 192 -7.61 13.75 28.38
C ALA A 192 -8.32 13.07 29.56
N ASN A 193 -9.38 12.29 29.30
CA ASN A 193 -10.13 11.57 30.32
C ASN A 193 -9.96 10.04 30.15
N PRO A 194 -9.12 9.39 30.98
CA PRO A 194 -8.86 7.95 30.91
C PRO A 194 -10.09 7.07 31.09
N ASN A 195 -11.16 7.59 31.70
CA ASN A 195 -12.42 6.85 31.89
C ASN A 195 -13.21 6.72 30.57
N ASN A 196 -12.95 7.58 29.59
CA ASN A 196 -13.62 7.57 28.28
C ASN A 196 -12.81 6.81 27.21
N ASP A 197 -11.53 6.52 27.48
CA ASP A 197 -10.64 5.80 26.57
C ASP A 197 -9.67 4.93 27.40
N PRO A 198 -10.02 3.65 27.67
CA PRO A 198 -9.17 2.75 28.42
C PRO A 198 -7.80 2.69 27.76
N SER A 199 -6.75 2.79 28.57
CA SER A 199 -5.38 2.85 28.06
C SER A 199 -5.05 1.66 27.15
N SER A 200 -5.59 0.48 27.45
CA SER A 200 -5.48 -0.76 26.67
C SER A 200 -6.76 -1.60 26.79
N ILE A 201 -7.27 -2.10 25.66
CA ILE A 201 -8.55 -2.83 25.58
C ILE A 201 -8.29 -4.26 25.09
N PRO A 202 -8.66 -5.32 25.85
CA PRO A 202 -8.43 -6.70 25.44
C PRO A 202 -9.13 -7.07 24.13
N LEU A 203 -8.44 -7.84 23.30
CA LEU A 203 -8.95 -8.43 22.06
C LEU A 203 -8.56 -9.91 22.01
N ASN A 204 -9.38 -10.75 22.63
CA ASN A 204 -9.15 -12.20 22.74
C ASN A 204 -8.98 -12.91 21.38
N PHE A 205 -9.47 -12.32 20.29
CA PHE A 205 -9.22 -12.82 18.94
C PHE A 205 -7.72 -13.00 18.64
N LEU A 206 -6.88 -12.02 19.01
CA LEU A 206 -5.43 -12.11 18.79
C LEU A 206 -4.79 -13.22 19.62
N GLN A 207 -5.29 -13.47 20.83
CA GLN A 207 -4.80 -14.58 21.65
C GLN A 207 -5.19 -15.94 21.04
N ARG A 208 -6.41 -16.08 20.51
CA ARG A 208 -6.89 -17.32 19.87
C ARG A 208 -6.20 -17.65 18.53
N THR A 209 -5.59 -16.65 17.88
CA THR A 209 -4.88 -16.82 16.60
C THR A 209 -3.36 -16.91 16.76
N THR A 210 -2.84 -16.79 17.99
CA THR A 210 -1.40 -16.93 18.26
C THR A 210 -0.98 -18.40 18.20
N ASP A 211 0.22 -18.65 17.72
CA ASP A 211 0.86 -19.97 17.73
C ASP A 211 2.31 -19.85 18.25
N LYS A 212 3.08 -20.95 18.19
CA LYS A 212 4.46 -20.97 18.71
C LYS A 212 5.39 -19.99 17.99
N SER A 213 5.15 -19.76 16.71
CA SER A 213 5.92 -18.83 15.86
C SER A 213 5.33 -17.41 15.83
N GLU A 214 4.23 -17.17 16.54
CA GLU A 214 3.50 -15.90 16.54
C GLU A 214 3.09 -15.49 15.11
N ASN A 215 2.55 -16.42 14.30
CA ASN A 215 2.05 -16.16 12.94
C ASN A 215 0.77 -15.28 12.89
N ASN A 216 0.64 -14.32 13.78
CA ASN A 216 -0.49 -13.41 13.92
C ASN A 216 -0.07 -11.96 14.15
N LEU A 217 1.23 -11.66 14.01
CA LEU A 217 1.81 -10.32 14.13
C LEU A 217 1.57 -9.49 12.86
N TYR A 218 1.51 -8.16 12.99
CA TYR A 218 0.93 -7.28 11.96
C TYR A 218 -0.41 -7.82 11.42
N PRO A 219 -1.45 -7.95 12.28
CA PRO A 219 -2.75 -8.39 11.81
C PRO A 219 -3.23 -7.47 10.68
N PHE A 220 -3.87 -8.02 9.65
CA PHE A 220 -4.39 -7.19 8.57
C PHE A 220 -5.69 -6.56 9.06
N VAL A 221 -5.67 -5.24 9.24
CA VAL A 221 -6.81 -4.47 9.71
C VAL A 221 -7.30 -3.60 8.56
N HIS A 222 -8.55 -3.79 8.15
CA HIS A 222 -9.21 -3.00 7.11
C HIS A 222 -10.49 -2.38 7.65
N LEU A 223 -10.64 -1.05 7.56
CA LEU A 223 -11.88 -0.36 7.89
C LEU A 223 -12.95 -0.62 6.81
N LEU A 224 -14.12 -1.11 7.21
CA LEU A 224 -15.21 -1.41 6.29
C LEU A 224 -16.21 -0.24 6.15
N PRO A 225 -17.01 -0.22 5.08
CA PRO A 225 -17.99 0.85 4.83
C PRO A 225 -19.08 1.03 5.89
N ASP A 226 -19.33 0.01 6.71
CA ASP A 226 -20.26 0.06 7.85
C ASP A 226 -19.62 0.63 9.13
N GLY A 227 -18.33 0.96 9.08
CA GLY A 227 -17.55 1.49 10.20
C GLY A 227 -16.97 0.44 11.13
N ASN A 228 -17.14 -0.86 10.83
CA ASN A 228 -16.49 -1.93 11.58
C ASN A 228 -15.12 -2.27 10.99
N LEU A 229 -14.31 -3.02 11.73
CA LEU A 229 -12.99 -3.46 11.29
C LEU A 229 -13.03 -4.93 10.88
N PHE A 230 -12.57 -5.22 9.67
CA PHE A 230 -12.13 -6.55 9.33
C PHE A 230 -10.72 -6.75 9.90
N ILE A 231 -10.56 -7.74 10.77
CA ILE A 231 -9.25 -8.10 11.35
C ILE A 231 -8.94 -9.53 10.95
N PHE A 232 -7.88 -9.72 10.16
CA PHE A 232 -7.35 -11.03 9.80
C PHE A 232 -6.03 -11.29 10.53
N ALA A 233 -5.93 -12.48 11.14
CA ALA A 233 -4.75 -12.91 11.86
C ALA A 233 -4.56 -14.43 11.72
N ASN A 234 -3.33 -14.85 11.35
CA ASN A 234 -2.97 -16.24 11.07
C ASN A 234 -3.75 -16.79 9.87
N THR A 235 -4.87 -17.46 10.12
CA THR A 235 -5.77 -18.07 9.12
C THR A 235 -7.21 -17.62 9.27
N LYS A 236 -7.51 -16.83 10.31
CA LYS A 236 -8.87 -16.50 10.74
C LYS A 236 -9.11 -15.01 10.59
N SER A 237 -10.37 -14.63 10.50
CA SER A 237 -10.76 -13.23 10.50
C SER A 237 -12.09 -12.98 11.19
N VAL A 238 -12.26 -11.76 11.71
CA VAL A 238 -13.46 -11.29 12.38
C VAL A 238 -13.91 -9.94 11.86
N LEU A 239 -15.21 -9.69 11.93
CA LEU A 239 -15.82 -8.36 11.87
C LEU A 239 -15.92 -7.82 13.30
N PHE A 240 -15.20 -6.74 13.58
CA PHE A 240 -15.02 -6.22 14.92
C PHE A 240 -15.60 -4.81 15.07
N ASP A 241 -16.53 -4.65 16.02
CA ASP A 241 -17.03 -3.35 16.48
C ASP A 241 -16.11 -2.84 17.58
N TYR A 242 -15.19 -1.95 17.22
CA TYR A 242 -14.24 -1.36 18.15
C TYR A 242 -14.87 -0.35 19.13
N LYS A 243 -16.08 0.16 18.82
CA LYS A 243 -16.83 1.10 19.68
C LYS A 243 -17.47 0.35 20.85
N LYS A 244 -17.94 -0.87 20.60
CA LYS A 244 -18.53 -1.76 21.63
C LYS A 244 -17.57 -2.80 22.19
N ASN A 245 -16.35 -2.88 21.66
CA ASN A 245 -15.38 -3.93 21.97
C ASN A 245 -15.97 -5.34 21.79
N SER A 246 -16.56 -5.60 20.62
CA SER A 246 -17.26 -6.87 20.37
C SER A 246 -17.02 -7.41 18.97
N VAL A 247 -16.84 -8.73 18.85
CA VAL A 247 -16.83 -9.43 17.56
C VAL A 247 -18.27 -9.61 17.11
N ILE A 248 -18.63 -9.01 15.98
CA ILE A 248 -19.97 -9.13 15.38
C ILE A 248 -20.11 -10.49 14.69
N LYS A 249 -19.08 -10.89 13.94
CA LYS A 249 -19.10 -12.09 13.09
C LYS A 249 -17.69 -12.65 12.97
N GLU A 250 -17.55 -13.97 13.01
CA GLU A 250 -16.34 -14.66 12.54
C GLU A 250 -16.56 -15.06 11.08
N PHE A 251 -15.56 -14.84 10.23
CA PHE A 251 -15.58 -15.29 8.83
C PHE A 251 -15.00 -16.71 8.74
N PRO A 252 -15.31 -17.50 7.69
CA PRO A 252 -14.65 -18.77 7.50
C PRO A 252 -13.12 -18.59 7.46
N PRO A 253 -12.35 -19.53 8.02
CA PRO A 253 -10.90 -19.49 7.90
C PRO A 253 -10.49 -19.58 6.42
N ILE A 254 -9.39 -18.93 6.05
CA ILE A 254 -8.82 -19.12 4.71
C ILE A 254 -8.43 -20.59 4.53
N PRO A 255 -8.82 -21.26 3.42
CA PRO A 255 -8.48 -22.66 3.20
C PRO A 255 -6.97 -22.92 3.19
N GLY A 256 -6.58 -24.13 3.61
CA GLY A 256 -5.19 -24.62 3.60
C GLY A 256 -4.45 -24.61 4.94
N GLU A 257 -5.03 -24.02 5.99
CA GLU A 257 -4.44 -23.94 7.36
C GLU A 257 -3.08 -23.23 7.49
N ASP A 258 -2.55 -22.72 6.38
CA ASP A 258 -1.30 -21.98 6.35
C ASP A 258 -1.50 -20.50 6.75
N PRO A 259 -0.69 -19.99 7.70
CA PRO A 259 -0.79 -18.61 8.15
C PRO A 259 -0.44 -17.62 7.04
N ARG A 260 -0.95 -16.39 7.14
CA ARG A 260 -0.66 -15.29 6.20
C ARG A 260 0.04 -14.08 6.83
N ASN A 261 0.10 -14.01 8.16
CA ASN A 261 0.74 -12.89 8.86
C ASN A 261 2.20 -13.19 9.20
N TYR A 262 2.97 -12.19 9.60
CA TYR A 262 4.37 -12.37 10.01
C TYR A 262 4.47 -13.46 11.12
N PRO A 263 5.47 -14.36 11.09
CA PRO A 263 6.60 -14.42 10.15
C PRO A 263 6.33 -15.14 8.81
N SER A 264 5.18 -15.78 8.62
CA SER A 264 4.82 -16.33 7.29
C SER A 264 4.80 -15.25 6.20
N SER A 265 4.29 -14.05 6.55
CA SER A 265 4.39 -12.83 5.74
C SER A 265 3.81 -12.96 4.32
N GLY A 266 2.54 -13.31 4.23
CA GLY A 266 1.69 -12.92 3.10
C GLY A 266 1.30 -11.44 3.20
N SER A 267 0.36 -11.01 2.35
CA SER A 267 -0.14 -9.63 2.38
C SER A 267 -1.62 -9.57 2.05
N SER A 268 -2.22 -8.40 2.28
CA SER A 268 -3.64 -8.17 2.06
C SER A 268 -3.95 -6.75 1.62
N VAL A 269 -4.99 -6.63 0.80
CA VAL A 269 -5.59 -5.35 0.39
C VAL A 269 -7.11 -5.43 0.50
N LEU A 270 -7.73 -4.31 0.89
CA LEU A 270 -9.14 -4.05 0.63
C LEU A 270 -9.27 -3.55 -0.81
N LEU A 271 -10.03 -4.24 -1.65
CA LEU A 271 -10.27 -3.82 -3.03
C LEU A 271 -11.03 -2.48 -3.08
N PRO A 272 -10.96 -1.75 -4.21
CA PRO A 272 -11.60 -0.44 -4.34
C PRO A 272 -13.08 -0.45 -3.94
N LEU A 273 -13.46 0.53 -3.11
CA LEU A 273 -14.86 0.74 -2.74
C LEU A 273 -15.53 1.59 -3.82
N ASP A 274 -16.41 1.00 -4.61
CA ASP A 274 -17.09 1.70 -5.70
C ASP A 274 -18.47 2.24 -5.30
N GLU A 275 -18.56 3.56 -5.11
CA GLU A 275 -19.80 4.25 -4.73
C GLU A 275 -20.80 4.41 -5.88
N ASN A 276 -20.46 3.95 -7.09
CA ASN A 276 -21.40 3.82 -8.19
C ASN A 276 -22.22 2.51 -8.09
N LEU A 277 -21.78 1.54 -7.28
CA LEU A 277 -22.50 0.29 -7.03
C LEU A 277 -23.54 0.45 -5.92
N ALA A 278 -24.71 -0.15 -6.13
CA ALA A 278 -25.78 -0.22 -5.14
C ALA A 278 -26.31 -1.68 -5.06
N PRO A 279 -26.07 -2.41 -3.96
CA PRO A 279 -25.32 -2.00 -2.76
C PRO A 279 -23.81 -1.87 -3.01
N LEU A 280 -23.14 -1.04 -2.20
CA LEU A 280 -21.69 -0.94 -2.16
C LEU A 280 -21.09 -2.26 -1.64
N GLN A 281 -20.04 -2.75 -2.31
CA GLN A 281 -19.40 -4.04 -1.99
C GLN A 281 -18.02 -3.80 -1.36
N ALA A 282 -17.68 -4.62 -0.36
CA ALA A 282 -16.34 -4.65 0.23
C ALA A 282 -15.76 -6.06 0.07
N GLU A 283 -14.63 -6.17 -0.62
CA GLU A 283 -13.94 -7.43 -0.89
C GLU A 283 -12.47 -7.29 -0.51
N VAL A 284 -11.94 -8.26 0.22
CA VAL A 284 -10.51 -8.33 0.57
C VAL A 284 -9.83 -9.42 -0.23
N VAL A 285 -8.55 -9.19 -0.54
CA VAL A 285 -7.66 -10.20 -1.10
C VAL A 285 -6.54 -10.46 -0.11
N VAL A 286 -6.18 -11.72 0.08
CA VAL A 286 -5.04 -12.16 0.89
C VAL A 286 -4.19 -13.11 0.06
N CYS A 287 -2.91 -12.79 -0.16
CA CYS A 287 -2.03 -13.55 -1.04
C CYS A 287 -0.73 -13.95 -0.36
N GLY A 288 -0.21 -15.12 -0.75
CA GLY A 288 1.14 -15.54 -0.40
C GLY A 288 1.34 -15.87 1.07
N GLY A 289 2.58 -15.79 1.51
CA GLY A 289 3.04 -16.24 2.82
C GLY A 289 3.79 -17.57 2.73
N ALA A 290 4.21 -18.09 3.88
CA ALA A 290 4.92 -19.35 4.01
C ALA A 290 4.03 -20.42 4.67
N PRO A 291 4.21 -21.71 4.33
CA PRO A 291 3.51 -22.79 4.99
C PRO A 291 3.71 -22.78 6.51
N ARG A 292 2.74 -23.32 7.27
CA ARG A 292 2.86 -23.47 8.72
C ARG A 292 4.11 -24.30 9.06
N GLY A 293 4.91 -23.85 10.02
CA GLY A 293 6.17 -24.53 10.39
C GLY A 293 7.40 -24.07 9.60
N SER A 294 7.24 -23.12 8.65
CA SER A 294 8.36 -22.63 7.83
C SER A 294 9.41 -21.88 8.65
N PHE A 295 9.02 -21.12 9.67
CA PHE A 295 9.97 -20.43 10.55
C PHE A 295 10.85 -21.42 11.32
N GLU A 296 10.25 -22.43 11.97
CA GLU A 296 10.98 -23.46 12.70
C GLU A 296 11.86 -24.31 11.77
N SER A 297 11.44 -24.50 10.52
CA SER A 297 12.22 -25.21 9.50
C SER A 297 13.40 -24.37 9.02
N ALA A 298 13.20 -23.07 8.77
CA ALA A 298 14.23 -22.16 8.32
C ALA A 298 15.33 -21.93 9.37
N VAL A 299 14.97 -21.91 10.66
CA VAL A 299 15.95 -21.92 11.78
C VAL A 299 16.86 -23.15 11.74
N ARG A 300 16.39 -24.27 11.17
CA ARG A 300 17.17 -25.51 10.97
C ARG A 300 17.81 -25.61 9.58
N GLY A 301 17.80 -24.52 8.80
CA GLY A 301 18.37 -24.46 7.45
C GLY A 301 17.52 -25.13 6.37
N MET A 302 16.24 -25.41 6.64
CA MET A 302 15.31 -25.99 5.66
C MET A 302 14.29 -24.94 5.21
N PHE A 303 14.31 -24.57 3.94
CA PHE A 303 13.48 -23.50 3.37
C PHE A 303 12.32 -24.11 2.58
N MET A 304 11.13 -24.08 3.16
CA MET A 304 9.91 -24.60 2.52
C MET A 304 9.46 -23.67 1.38
N GLN A 305 8.91 -24.23 0.31
CA GLN A 305 8.34 -23.40 -0.76
C GLN A 305 7.22 -22.51 -0.21
N ALA A 306 7.23 -21.23 -0.58
CA ALA A 306 6.20 -20.27 -0.20
C ALA A 306 4.84 -20.61 -0.87
N LEU A 307 3.79 -19.94 -0.43
CA LEU A 307 2.43 -20.14 -0.92
C LEU A 307 2.22 -19.37 -2.22
N ALA A 308 1.66 -20.02 -3.24
CA ALA A 308 1.16 -19.37 -4.46
C ALA A 308 -0.31 -18.94 -4.33
N THR A 309 -1.02 -19.39 -3.31
CA THR A 309 -2.46 -19.17 -3.17
C THR A 309 -2.81 -17.72 -2.83
N CYS A 310 -3.86 -17.21 -3.46
CA CYS A 310 -4.56 -15.98 -3.12
C CYS A 310 -6.02 -16.31 -2.81
N GLY A 311 -6.53 -15.80 -1.70
CA GLY A 311 -7.94 -15.87 -1.33
C GLY A 311 -8.63 -14.53 -1.50
N ARG A 312 -9.82 -14.54 -2.07
CA ARG A 312 -10.74 -13.39 -2.07
C ARG A 312 -11.95 -13.67 -1.20
N LEU A 313 -12.35 -12.67 -0.42
CA LEU A 313 -13.51 -12.78 0.46
C LEU A 313 -14.36 -11.50 0.34
N ARG A 314 -15.60 -11.65 -0.14
CA ARG A 314 -16.59 -10.57 -0.14
C ARG A 314 -17.22 -10.46 1.24
N LEU A 315 -16.85 -9.40 1.95
CA LEU A 315 -17.23 -9.18 3.35
C LEU A 315 -18.68 -8.73 3.49
N THR A 316 -19.24 -8.11 2.45
CA THR A 316 -20.63 -7.66 2.37
C THR A 316 -21.62 -8.76 2.01
N ASP A 317 -21.14 -9.95 1.61
CA ASP A 317 -22.02 -11.06 1.29
C ASP A 317 -22.71 -11.58 2.57
N PRO A 318 -23.99 -11.99 2.51
CA PRO A 318 -24.67 -12.58 3.66
C PRO A 318 -23.96 -13.84 4.18
N ASP A 319 -23.44 -14.66 3.25
CA ASP A 319 -22.65 -15.86 3.50
C ASP A 319 -21.28 -15.80 2.78
N PRO A 320 -20.30 -15.06 3.34
CA PRO A 320 -18.97 -14.89 2.76
C PRO A 320 -18.22 -16.21 2.69
N ASN A 321 -17.71 -16.55 1.51
CA ASN A 321 -16.86 -17.71 1.30
C ASN A 321 -15.59 -17.31 0.54
N TRP A 322 -14.47 -17.99 0.85
CA TRP A 322 -13.20 -17.73 0.18
C TRP A 322 -13.22 -18.29 -1.25
N VAL A 323 -12.91 -17.43 -2.21
CA VAL A 323 -12.61 -17.84 -3.60
C VAL A 323 -11.09 -17.88 -3.74
N MET A 324 -10.55 -19.09 -3.93
CA MET A 324 -9.11 -19.32 -4.00
C MET A 324 -8.63 -19.39 -5.46
N GLU A 325 -7.53 -18.72 -5.74
CA GLU A 325 -6.83 -18.71 -7.02
C GLU A 325 -5.31 -18.80 -6.75
N ASN A 326 -4.51 -19.12 -7.77
CA ASN A 326 -3.06 -19.17 -7.62
C ASN A 326 -2.40 -18.01 -8.38
N MET A 327 -1.45 -17.35 -7.72
CA MET A 327 -0.45 -16.51 -8.38
C MET A 327 0.38 -17.35 -9.35
N PRO A 328 1.00 -16.74 -10.37
CA PRO A 328 1.89 -17.44 -11.30
C PRO A 328 3.15 -18.04 -10.65
N MET A 329 3.52 -17.57 -9.45
CA MET A 329 4.62 -18.11 -8.66
C MET A 329 4.34 -17.97 -7.15
N PRO A 330 4.91 -18.86 -6.30
CA PRO A 330 4.85 -18.73 -4.85
C PRO A 330 5.56 -17.46 -4.37
N ARG A 331 5.06 -16.86 -3.29
CA ARG A 331 5.66 -15.65 -2.72
C ARG A 331 5.39 -15.50 -1.23
N ALA A 332 6.45 -15.42 -0.43
CA ALA A 332 6.44 -14.85 0.91
C ALA A 332 7.14 -13.49 0.89
N MET A 333 6.84 -12.63 1.86
CA MET A 333 7.37 -11.27 1.97
C MET A 333 7.03 -10.34 0.79
N GLY A 334 5.91 -10.59 0.10
CA GLY A 334 5.45 -9.74 -1.01
C GLY A 334 4.63 -8.55 -0.52
N ASP A 335 5.00 -7.34 -0.93
CA ASP A 335 4.19 -6.14 -0.74
C ASP A 335 3.00 -6.13 -1.72
N MET A 336 1.79 -5.88 -1.22
CA MET A 336 0.60 -5.66 -2.05
C MET A 336 0.16 -4.20 -1.98
N LEU A 337 0.06 -3.56 -3.14
CA LEU A 337 -0.33 -2.15 -3.27
C LEU A 337 -1.42 -2.00 -4.33
N LEU A 338 -2.46 -1.24 -4.01
CA LEU A 338 -3.41 -0.75 -5.00
C LEU A 338 -2.70 0.16 -6.00
N LEU A 339 -3.03 0.03 -7.29
CA LEU A 339 -2.62 0.93 -8.35
C LEU A 339 -3.77 1.88 -8.71
N PRO A 340 -3.53 3.06 -9.27
CA PRO A 340 -4.58 4.05 -9.54
C PRO A 340 -5.71 3.56 -10.45
N ASN A 341 -5.45 2.57 -11.30
CA ASN A 341 -6.46 1.94 -12.15
C ASN A 341 -7.27 0.83 -11.47
N GLY A 342 -7.06 0.60 -10.16
CA GLY A 342 -7.80 -0.37 -9.34
C GLY A 342 -7.25 -1.79 -9.37
N ASN A 343 -6.15 -2.01 -10.11
CA ASN A 343 -5.40 -3.26 -10.03
C ASN A 343 -4.55 -3.29 -8.75
N VAL A 344 -3.99 -4.46 -8.44
CA VAL A 344 -3.09 -4.65 -7.31
C VAL A 344 -1.74 -5.11 -7.85
N VAL A 345 -0.65 -4.45 -7.48
CA VAL A 345 0.70 -4.96 -7.72
C VAL A 345 1.14 -5.79 -6.51
N ILE A 346 1.74 -6.95 -6.78
CA ILE A 346 2.40 -7.82 -5.82
C ILE A 346 3.89 -7.81 -6.17
N ILE A 347 4.72 -7.26 -5.30
CA ILE A 347 6.14 -6.95 -5.56
C ILE A 347 7.01 -7.36 -4.36
N ASN A 348 8.33 -7.50 -4.55
CA ASN A 348 9.28 -7.97 -3.53
C ASN A 348 9.03 -9.42 -3.05
N GLY A 349 9.91 -9.95 -2.23
CA GLY A 349 9.75 -11.24 -1.57
C GLY A 349 10.50 -12.42 -2.20
N VAL A 350 10.18 -13.60 -1.70
CA VAL A 350 10.94 -14.85 -1.90
C VAL A 350 10.03 -16.02 -2.25
N GLY A 351 10.56 -16.99 -3.00
CA GLY A 351 9.86 -18.19 -3.44
C GLY A 351 9.90 -19.33 -2.43
N ALA A 352 10.85 -19.30 -1.49
CA ALA A 352 10.98 -20.26 -0.42
C ALA A 352 11.45 -19.60 0.90
N GLY A 353 11.15 -20.25 2.02
CA GLY A 353 11.45 -19.78 3.35
C GLY A 353 10.36 -18.89 3.95
N THR A 354 10.73 -18.01 4.88
CA THR A 354 9.80 -17.19 5.66
C THR A 354 10.45 -15.84 6.00
N ALA A 355 9.69 -14.88 6.53
CA ALA A 355 10.26 -13.66 7.07
C ALA A 355 11.08 -13.90 8.34
N GLY A 356 12.05 -13.00 8.56
CA GLY A 356 12.99 -13.04 9.67
C GLY A 356 14.40 -13.39 9.19
N TRP A 357 15.30 -12.42 9.22
CA TRP A 357 16.73 -12.59 8.94
C TRP A 357 17.03 -13.47 7.70
N GLU A 358 17.97 -14.41 7.87
CA GLU A 358 18.53 -15.32 6.87
C GLU A 358 17.53 -16.36 6.34
N HIS A 359 16.23 -16.21 6.60
CA HIS A 359 15.23 -17.26 6.40
C HIS A 359 14.53 -17.23 5.04
N GLY A 360 14.89 -16.32 4.14
CA GLY A 360 14.37 -16.27 2.76
C GLY A 360 15.30 -16.94 1.73
N ARG A 361 14.75 -17.61 0.71
CA ARG A 361 15.46 -18.20 -0.43
C ARG A 361 14.71 -17.99 -1.73
N GLU A 362 15.42 -18.03 -2.85
CA GLU A 362 14.84 -17.89 -4.20
C GLU A 362 14.11 -16.53 -4.38
N PRO A 363 14.82 -15.40 -4.43
CA PRO A 363 14.20 -14.09 -4.58
C PRO A 363 13.28 -14.02 -5.80
N VAL A 364 12.07 -13.50 -5.62
CA VAL A 364 11.08 -13.38 -6.70
C VAL A 364 11.18 -11.99 -7.34
N LEU A 365 11.96 -11.91 -8.42
CA LEU A 365 12.31 -10.65 -9.08
C LEU A 365 11.18 -10.04 -9.91
N THR A 366 10.22 -10.84 -10.39
CA THR A 366 9.12 -10.38 -11.23
C THR A 366 7.92 -9.92 -10.40
N PRO A 367 7.47 -8.67 -10.50
CA PRO A 367 6.18 -8.28 -9.96
C PRO A 367 5.04 -9.02 -10.66
N VAL A 368 3.89 -9.12 -9.99
CA VAL A 368 2.65 -9.62 -10.58
C VAL A 368 1.56 -8.57 -10.42
N ILE A 369 0.85 -8.26 -11.50
CA ILE A 369 -0.35 -7.42 -11.44
C ILE A 369 -1.59 -8.32 -11.39
N PHE A 370 -2.37 -8.17 -10.33
CA PHE A 370 -3.67 -8.78 -10.14
C PHE A 370 -4.79 -7.82 -10.56
N ARG A 371 -5.70 -8.29 -11.42
CA ARG A 371 -6.84 -7.51 -11.96
C ARG A 371 -8.16 -8.01 -11.35
N PRO A 372 -8.70 -7.32 -10.35
CA PRO A 372 -9.94 -7.75 -9.67
C PRO A 372 -11.19 -7.66 -10.55
N SER A 373 -11.16 -6.89 -11.64
CA SER A 373 -12.30 -6.78 -12.58
C SER A 373 -12.42 -7.94 -13.56
N GLU A 374 -11.31 -8.61 -13.89
CA GLU A 374 -11.27 -9.67 -14.92
C GLU A 374 -11.82 -10.98 -14.40
N THR A 375 -12.66 -11.73 -15.12
CA THR A 375 -13.23 -12.98 -14.59
C THR A 375 -12.28 -14.18 -14.67
N VAL A 376 -11.32 -14.15 -15.58
CA VAL A 376 -10.31 -15.18 -15.85
C VAL A 376 -8.93 -14.55 -16.03
N ASN A 377 -7.85 -15.32 -15.85
CA ASN A 377 -6.47 -14.85 -16.08
C ASN A 377 -6.14 -13.51 -15.39
N ARG A 378 -6.53 -13.39 -14.12
CA ARG A 378 -6.41 -12.13 -13.35
C ARG A 378 -4.98 -11.69 -13.10
N PHE A 379 -4.00 -12.58 -13.24
CA PHE A 379 -2.60 -12.29 -12.97
C PHE A 379 -1.80 -12.09 -14.26
N SER A 380 -0.95 -11.06 -14.28
CA SER A 380 0.08 -10.90 -15.30
C SER A 380 1.45 -10.70 -14.68
N VAL A 381 2.44 -11.41 -15.23
CA VAL A 381 3.85 -11.30 -14.82
C VAL A 381 4.47 -10.08 -15.50
N MET A 382 5.13 -9.24 -14.70
CA MET A 382 5.78 -8.00 -15.13
C MET A 382 7.28 -8.20 -15.35
N ALA A 383 7.95 -7.14 -15.83
CA ALA A 383 9.38 -7.13 -16.05
C ALA A 383 10.14 -7.39 -14.73
N PRO A 384 11.18 -8.24 -14.72
CA PRO A 384 11.94 -8.55 -13.52
C PRO A 384 12.76 -7.34 -13.05
N ALA A 385 12.88 -7.17 -11.73
CA ALA A 385 13.87 -6.30 -11.12
C ALA A 385 15.28 -6.90 -11.31
N ALA A 386 16.30 -6.04 -11.30
CA ALA A 386 17.69 -6.49 -11.29
C ALA A 386 18.17 -6.88 -9.88
N ARG A 387 17.47 -6.42 -8.84
CA ARG A 387 17.88 -6.55 -7.43
C ARG A 387 16.87 -7.34 -6.63
N PRO A 388 17.32 -8.29 -5.79
CA PRO A 388 16.43 -9.01 -4.91
C PRO A 388 16.01 -8.11 -3.74
N ARG A 389 14.72 -8.16 -3.37
CA ARG A 389 14.14 -7.39 -2.25
C ARG A 389 13.46 -8.38 -1.30
N LEU A 390 14.14 -8.75 -0.21
CA LEU A 390 13.72 -9.78 0.76
C LEU A 390 13.18 -9.14 2.06
N TYR A 391 13.41 -9.77 3.21
CA TYR A 391 13.01 -9.28 4.51
C TYR A 391 13.50 -7.84 4.76
N HIS A 392 12.63 -6.98 5.29
CA HIS A 392 12.85 -5.53 5.44
C HIS A 392 12.96 -4.74 4.12
N SER A 393 12.49 -5.26 2.99
CA SER A 393 12.11 -4.39 1.86
C SER A 393 10.77 -3.72 2.12
N SER A 394 10.52 -2.60 1.43
CA SER A 394 9.23 -1.92 1.40
C SER A 394 8.95 -1.34 0.02
N ALA A 395 7.66 -1.17 -0.28
CA ALA A 395 7.20 -0.49 -1.48
C ALA A 395 6.01 0.45 -1.19
N VAL A 396 5.91 1.57 -1.91
CA VAL A 396 4.79 2.52 -1.83
C VAL A 396 4.41 3.05 -3.21
N LEU A 397 3.11 3.32 -3.42
CA LEU A 397 2.63 3.99 -4.62
C LEU A 397 2.97 5.49 -4.57
N LEU A 398 3.51 6.02 -5.67
CA LEU A 398 3.77 7.43 -5.87
C LEU A 398 2.61 8.13 -6.58
N LYS A 399 2.52 9.45 -6.39
CA LYS A 399 1.54 10.31 -7.07
C LYS A 399 1.63 10.25 -8.59
N ASP A 400 2.82 10.07 -9.16
CA ASP A 400 3.00 9.95 -10.61
C ASP A 400 2.56 8.58 -11.19
N GLY A 401 2.14 7.65 -10.31
CA GLY A 401 1.67 6.32 -10.65
C GLY A 401 2.76 5.23 -10.64
N ARG A 402 4.03 5.58 -10.37
CA ARG A 402 5.10 4.59 -10.18
C ARG A 402 5.01 3.95 -8.79
N VAL A 403 5.60 2.77 -8.64
CA VAL A 403 5.77 2.10 -7.34
C VAL A 403 7.23 2.25 -6.92
N LEU A 404 7.47 2.97 -5.83
CA LEU A 404 8.79 3.14 -5.24
C LEU A 404 9.15 1.90 -4.42
N VAL A 405 10.38 1.42 -4.54
CA VAL A 405 10.86 0.17 -3.93
C VAL A 405 12.25 0.38 -3.32
N GLY A 406 12.47 -0.09 -2.10
CA GLY A 406 13.77 -0.02 -1.41
C GLY A 406 13.95 -1.13 -0.37
N GLY A 407 15.13 -1.18 0.24
CA GLY A 407 15.57 -2.27 1.11
C GLY A 407 16.11 -3.45 0.30
N SER A 408 16.56 -4.56 0.80
CA SER A 408 16.26 -5.21 2.06
C SER A 408 17.47 -5.32 2.95
N ASN A 409 17.23 -5.56 4.24
CA ASN A 409 18.26 -6.02 5.16
C ASN A 409 17.83 -7.37 5.76
N PRO A 410 18.23 -8.51 5.17
CA PRO A 410 17.92 -9.84 5.71
C PRO A 410 18.85 -10.23 6.86
N HIS A 411 19.55 -9.29 7.50
CA HIS A 411 20.58 -9.55 8.48
C HIS A 411 20.33 -8.79 9.79
N VAL A 412 20.87 -9.30 10.90
CA VAL A 412 20.79 -8.64 12.22
C VAL A 412 21.46 -7.25 12.19
N PHE A 413 22.60 -7.16 11.51
CA PHE A 413 23.37 -5.93 11.25
C PHE A 413 23.54 -5.75 9.75
N TYR A 414 23.90 -4.55 9.28
CA TYR A 414 24.25 -4.38 7.88
C TYR A 414 25.42 -5.29 7.49
N ASN A 415 25.21 -6.08 6.44
CA ASN A 415 26.22 -6.97 5.90
C ASN A 415 26.20 -6.95 4.37
N PHE A 416 27.29 -6.47 3.79
CA PHE A 416 27.39 -6.22 2.35
C PHE A 416 28.21 -7.27 1.59
N THR A 417 28.93 -8.14 2.30
CA THR A 417 29.93 -9.03 1.69
C THR A 417 29.96 -10.40 2.36
N GLY A 418 30.22 -11.46 1.59
CA GLY A 418 30.37 -12.81 2.14
C GLY A 418 29.06 -13.44 2.62
N VAL A 419 27.92 -12.93 2.14
CA VAL A 419 26.56 -13.42 2.43
C VAL A 419 25.79 -13.67 1.14
N GLU A 420 24.78 -14.52 1.21
CA GLU A 420 23.97 -14.92 0.05
C GLU A 420 23.17 -13.75 -0.54
N TYR A 421 22.56 -12.93 0.32
CA TYR A 421 21.76 -11.76 -0.06
C TYR A 421 22.21 -10.54 0.73
N PRO A 422 23.17 -9.74 0.21
CA PRO A 422 23.68 -8.55 0.89
C PRO A 422 22.57 -7.54 1.25
N THR A 423 22.81 -6.75 2.30
CA THR A 423 22.02 -5.55 2.59
C THR A 423 21.99 -4.63 1.37
N ASP A 424 20.80 -4.22 0.93
CA ASP A 424 20.62 -3.34 -0.22
C ASP A 424 20.06 -1.97 0.23
N LEU A 425 20.86 -0.92 0.02
CA LEU A 425 20.53 0.47 0.35
C LEU A 425 19.98 1.25 -0.87
N SER A 426 19.83 0.60 -2.02
CA SER A 426 19.41 1.25 -3.26
C SER A 426 17.92 1.56 -3.26
N LEU A 427 17.53 2.50 -4.11
CA LEU A 427 16.14 2.88 -4.34
C LEU A 427 15.80 2.75 -5.83
N GLU A 428 14.73 2.03 -6.14
CA GLU A 428 14.23 1.80 -7.50
C GLU A 428 12.77 2.23 -7.61
N ALA A 429 12.32 2.52 -8.83
CA ALA A 429 10.91 2.67 -9.15
C ALA A 429 10.49 1.69 -10.24
N PHE A 430 9.37 1.00 -10.02
CA PHE A 430 8.68 0.23 -11.03
C PHE A 430 7.57 1.10 -11.65
N SER A 431 7.62 1.26 -12.97
CA SER A 431 6.60 1.92 -13.78
C SER A 431 5.65 0.86 -14.35
N PRO A 432 4.40 0.75 -13.88
CA PRO A 432 3.46 -0.23 -14.40
C PRO A 432 3.09 0.04 -15.87
N PRO A 433 2.54 -0.95 -16.60
CA PRO A 433 2.26 -0.82 -18.03
C PRO A 433 1.42 0.39 -18.43
N TYR A 434 0.52 0.87 -17.57
CA TYR A 434 -0.31 2.05 -17.85
C TYR A 434 0.50 3.37 -17.96
N LEU A 435 1.79 3.39 -17.59
CA LEU A 435 2.67 4.55 -17.74
C LEU A 435 3.43 4.55 -19.06
N ALA A 436 3.26 3.53 -19.89
CA ALA A 436 4.03 3.40 -21.11
C ALA A 436 3.69 4.50 -22.14
N PRO A 437 4.66 4.97 -22.94
CA PRO A 437 4.47 6.10 -23.86
C PRO A 437 3.32 5.94 -24.85
N GLU A 438 3.00 4.71 -25.26
CA GLU A 438 1.87 4.38 -26.13
C GLU A 438 0.50 4.76 -25.54
N PHE A 439 0.40 4.94 -24.23
CA PHE A 439 -0.84 5.36 -23.56
C PHE A 439 -0.94 6.87 -23.34
N ASN A 440 0.08 7.65 -23.72
CA ASN A 440 0.06 9.11 -23.56
C ASN A 440 -1.16 9.80 -24.19
N PRO A 441 -1.63 9.44 -25.40
CA PRO A 441 -2.79 10.10 -26.02
C PRO A 441 -4.08 9.94 -25.22
N VAL A 442 -4.25 8.81 -24.51
CA VAL A 442 -5.45 8.51 -23.71
C VAL A 442 -5.28 8.83 -22.22
N ARG A 443 -4.07 9.27 -21.79
CA ARG A 443 -3.75 9.55 -20.40
C ARG A 443 -4.29 10.93 -19.98
N PRO A 444 -5.20 11.00 -18.99
CA PRO A 444 -5.74 12.29 -18.57
C PRO A 444 -4.71 13.14 -17.83
N THR A 445 -4.84 14.46 -17.91
CA THR A 445 -4.12 15.43 -17.09
C THR A 445 -5.11 16.27 -16.31
N ILE A 446 -5.07 16.21 -14.98
CA ILE A 446 -5.91 17.05 -14.12
C ILE A 446 -5.42 18.49 -14.21
N ARG A 447 -6.35 19.42 -14.43
CA ARG A 447 -6.06 20.87 -14.51
C ARG A 447 -6.53 21.60 -13.27
N TYR A 448 -7.67 21.19 -12.73
CA TYR A 448 -8.31 21.89 -11.62
C TYR A 448 -9.30 20.98 -10.88
N VAL A 449 -9.39 21.16 -9.56
CA VAL A 449 -10.40 20.56 -8.69
C VAL A 449 -11.04 21.69 -7.88
N THR A 450 -12.37 21.77 -7.86
CA THR A 450 -13.09 22.85 -7.15
C THR A 450 -12.87 22.83 -5.64
N ASN A 451 -13.32 23.88 -4.94
CA ASN A 451 -13.33 23.99 -3.48
C ASN A 451 -11.92 23.91 -2.85
N ASN A 452 -10.91 24.50 -3.52
CA ASN A 452 -9.51 24.48 -3.04
C ASN A 452 -9.00 23.07 -2.73
N ASN A 453 -9.32 22.10 -3.60
CA ASN A 453 -8.97 20.68 -3.44
C ASN A 453 -9.60 19.99 -2.22
N VAL A 454 -10.72 20.51 -1.71
CA VAL A 454 -11.47 19.90 -0.60
C VAL A 454 -12.67 19.11 -1.13
N LEU A 455 -12.77 17.85 -0.69
CA LEU A 455 -13.90 16.97 -0.96
C LEU A 455 -14.74 16.81 0.31
N GLY A 456 -15.88 17.50 0.35
CA GLY A 456 -16.87 17.33 1.42
C GLY A 456 -17.71 16.07 1.24
N PHE A 457 -18.14 15.46 2.35
CA PHE A 457 -19.02 14.29 2.31
C PHE A 457 -20.35 14.61 1.60
N ARG A 458 -20.69 13.83 0.56
CA ARG A 458 -21.89 14.02 -0.28
C ARG A 458 -21.99 15.38 -0.98
N VAL A 459 -20.90 16.14 -1.04
CA VAL A 459 -20.84 17.45 -1.71
C VAL A 459 -20.43 17.27 -3.17
N ILE A 460 -21.07 18.01 -4.07
CA ILE A 460 -20.68 18.01 -5.48
C ILE A 460 -19.33 18.72 -5.65
N CYS A 461 -18.45 18.11 -6.42
CA CYS A 461 -17.16 18.64 -6.83
C CYS A 461 -17.02 18.50 -8.35
N TYR A 462 -16.30 19.43 -8.96
CA TYR A 462 -15.96 19.38 -10.38
C TYR A 462 -14.46 19.15 -10.54
N VAL A 463 -14.12 18.15 -11.35
CA VAL A 463 -12.73 17.83 -11.72
C VAL A 463 -12.54 18.16 -13.19
N THR A 464 -11.78 19.20 -13.48
CA THR A 464 -11.43 19.57 -14.85
C THR A 464 -10.16 18.86 -15.27
N PHE A 465 -10.19 18.19 -16.42
CA PHE A 465 -9.06 17.45 -16.96
C PHE A 465 -8.97 17.60 -18.48
N SER A 466 -7.81 17.31 -19.03
CA SER A 466 -7.59 17.21 -20.48
C SER A 466 -7.16 15.81 -20.88
N VAL A 467 -7.60 15.34 -22.05
CA VAL A 467 -7.14 14.09 -22.67
C VAL A 467 -7.26 14.21 -24.19
N GLY A 468 -6.22 13.81 -24.91
CA GLY A 468 -6.16 13.97 -26.37
C GLY A 468 -7.16 13.08 -27.09
N ASP A 469 -7.02 11.77 -26.89
CA ASP A 469 -7.86 10.76 -27.53
C ASP A 469 -8.99 10.34 -26.61
N PHE A 470 -9.94 11.25 -26.33
CA PHE A 470 -11.13 10.93 -25.55
C PHE A 470 -12.05 9.96 -26.32
N VAL A 471 -12.44 8.86 -25.68
CA VAL A 471 -13.30 7.86 -26.33
C VAL A 471 -14.73 7.97 -25.84
N SER A 472 -14.96 7.86 -24.53
CA SER A 472 -16.30 7.88 -23.97
C SER A 472 -16.32 8.35 -22.52
N ALA A 473 -17.40 9.01 -22.12
CA ALA A 473 -17.65 9.34 -20.72
C ALA A 473 -17.77 8.08 -19.84
N SER A 474 -18.21 6.95 -20.39
CA SER A 474 -18.29 5.67 -19.67
C SER A 474 -16.92 5.05 -19.35
N ASP A 475 -15.86 5.48 -20.05
CA ASP A 475 -14.49 5.03 -19.79
C ASP A 475 -13.81 5.85 -18.68
N VAL A 476 -14.47 6.90 -18.18
CA VAL A 476 -13.94 7.80 -17.15
C VAL A 476 -14.38 7.33 -15.77
N SER A 477 -13.43 7.24 -14.84
CA SER A 477 -13.71 7.12 -13.42
C SER A 477 -12.83 8.08 -12.62
N ILE A 478 -13.38 8.61 -11.53
CA ILE A 478 -12.65 9.46 -10.60
C ILE A 478 -12.44 8.68 -9.31
N ARG A 479 -11.20 8.60 -8.87
CA ARG A 479 -10.83 7.77 -7.72
C ARG A 479 -9.97 8.57 -6.76
N ILE A 480 -10.19 8.39 -5.47
CA ILE A 480 -9.30 8.91 -4.44
C ILE A 480 -8.58 7.75 -3.76
N MET A 481 -7.31 7.95 -3.44
CA MET A 481 -6.48 6.93 -2.82
C MET A 481 -5.67 7.49 -1.64
N ALA A 482 -5.83 6.88 -0.47
CA ALA A 482 -4.96 7.11 0.68
C ALA A 482 -3.67 6.31 0.49
N PRO A 483 -2.48 6.93 0.60
CA PRO A 483 -1.22 6.20 0.52
C PRO A 483 -1.03 5.25 1.70
N SER A 484 -0.34 4.14 1.48
CA SER A 484 0.00 3.19 2.55
C SER A 484 1.13 3.71 3.45
N PHE A 485 1.10 3.26 4.71
CA PHE A 485 2.32 3.05 5.49
C PHE A 485 2.76 1.61 5.28
N THR A 486 3.85 1.38 4.57
CA THR A 486 4.31 0.03 4.24
C THR A 486 5.48 -0.38 5.13
N THR A 487 5.37 -1.57 5.72
CA THR A 487 6.48 -2.28 6.36
C THR A 487 6.15 -3.77 6.45
N HIS A 488 7.16 -4.63 6.46
CA HIS A 488 7.02 -6.08 6.68
C HIS A 488 5.90 -6.72 5.83
N SER A 489 5.83 -6.32 4.56
CA SER A 489 4.89 -6.83 3.56
C SER A 489 3.42 -6.42 3.76
N PHE A 490 3.12 -5.44 4.61
CA PHE A 490 1.76 -4.92 4.78
C PHE A 490 1.70 -3.41 4.59
N GLY A 491 0.90 -2.97 3.60
CA GLY A 491 0.58 -1.57 3.35
C GLY A 491 -0.62 -1.13 4.19
N GLN A 492 -0.36 -0.70 5.43
CA GLN A 492 -1.37 -0.24 6.39
C GLN A 492 -2.06 1.03 5.90
N ASN A 493 -3.34 1.22 6.23
CA ASN A 493 -4.17 2.39 5.91
C ASN A 493 -4.47 2.63 4.41
N GLN A 494 -3.89 1.89 3.48
CA GLN A 494 -4.16 2.10 2.06
C GLN A 494 -5.65 1.91 1.76
N ARG A 495 -6.22 2.81 0.96
CA ARG A 495 -7.65 2.81 0.68
C ARG A 495 -7.91 3.45 -0.66
N MET A 496 -8.75 2.83 -1.49
CA MET A 496 -9.25 3.43 -2.72
C MET A 496 -10.76 3.54 -2.68
N VAL A 497 -11.28 4.71 -3.07
CA VAL A 497 -12.71 4.95 -3.27
C VAL A 497 -12.92 5.42 -4.70
N VAL A 498 -13.78 4.73 -5.45
CA VAL A 498 -14.27 5.21 -6.75
C VAL A 498 -15.47 6.11 -6.47
N LEU A 499 -15.29 7.40 -6.71
CA LEU A 499 -16.30 8.41 -6.41
C LEU A 499 -17.49 8.29 -7.36
N LYS A 500 -18.65 8.72 -6.88
CA LYS A 500 -19.87 8.71 -7.68
C LYS A 500 -19.79 9.72 -8.82
N LEU A 501 -19.74 9.24 -10.05
CA LEU A 501 -19.67 10.08 -11.25
C LEU A 501 -21.09 10.39 -11.74
N ARG A 502 -21.43 11.68 -11.85
CA ARG A 502 -22.75 12.14 -12.35
C ARG A 502 -22.73 12.43 -13.84
N GLY A 503 -21.58 12.76 -14.41
CA GLY A 503 -21.44 13.01 -15.83
C GLY A 503 -20.07 13.59 -16.15
N VAL A 504 -19.73 13.54 -17.44
CA VAL A 504 -18.55 14.17 -18.02
C VAL A 504 -19.03 15.09 -19.12
N THR A 505 -18.65 16.36 -19.05
CA THR A 505 -19.07 17.38 -20.01
C THR A 505 -17.86 17.89 -20.78
N TYR A 506 -18.00 17.99 -22.09
CA TYR A 506 -16.98 18.54 -22.98
C TYR A 506 -16.94 20.07 -22.86
N LEU A 507 -15.73 20.64 -22.75
CA LEU A 507 -15.49 22.08 -22.61
C LEU A 507 -14.87 22.73 -23.86
N GLY A 508 -14.44 21.94 -24.85
CA GLY A 508 -13.73 22.42 -26.03
C GLY A 508 -12.27 21.97 -26.08
N GLY A 509 -11.76 21.69 -27.28
CA GLY A 509 -10.41 21.18 -27.50
C GLY A 509 -10.26 19.77 -26.92
N GLU A 510 -9.33 19.59 -25.98
CA GLU A 510 -9.12 18.34 -25.25
C GLU A 510 -9.67 18.39 -23.82
N ALA A 511 -10.42 19.45 -23.47
CA ALA A 511 -10.83 19.72 -22.09
C ALA A 511 -12.22 19.19 -21.76
N TYR A 512 -12.35 18.63 -20.56
CA TYR A 512 -13.57 18.06 -20.00
C TYR A 512 -13.68 18.44 -18.52
N TYR A 513 -14.89 18.41 -17.97
CA TYR A 513 -15.06 18.34 -16.52
C TYR A 513 -15.95 17.17 -16.13
N ALA A 514 -15.56 16.47 -15.07
CA ALA A 514 -16.35 15.45 -14.42
C ALA A 514 -17.11 16.06 -13.24
N THR A 515 -18.44 15.89 -13.21
CA THR A 515 -19.26 16.17 -12.03
C THR A 515 -19.22 14.96 -11.12
N VAL A 516 -18.60 15.07 -9.96
CA VAL A 516 -18.49 13.98 -8.98
C VAL A 516 -19.15 14.37 -7.66
N VAL A 517 -19.54 13.36 -6.89
CA VAL A 517 -19.96 13.54 -5.50
C VAL A 517 -18.84 13.05 -4.60
N GLY A 518 -18.43 13.86 -3.63
CA GLY A 518 -17.50 13.44 -2.59
C GLY A 518 -18.03 12.24 -1.79
N PRO A 519 -17.17 11.58 -0.99
CA PRO A 519 -17.51 10.32 -0.34
C PRO A 519 -18.83 10.35 0.43
N SER A 520 -19.57 9.23 0.48
CA SER A 520 -20.87 9.23 1.15
C SER A 520 -20.77 9.32 2.67
N THR A 521 -19.70 8.80 3.27
CA THR A 521 -19.47 8.81 4.73
C THR A 521 -17.98 8.75 5.08
N ALA A 522 -17.64 9.08 6.33
CA ALA A 522 -16.30 8.98 6.88
C ALA A 522 -15.84 7.51 7.05
N GLU A 523 -16.76 6.55 7.14
CA GLU A 523 -16.46 5.11 7.11
C GLU A 523 -15.93 4.67 5.74
N ILE A 524 -16.45 5.26 4.65
CA ILE A 524 -15.97 4.97 3.28
C ILE A 524 -14.67 5.71 2.99
N ALA A 525 -14.47 6.93 3.47
CA ALA A 525 -13.22 7.67 3.33
C ALA A 525 -12.96 8.49 4.60
N PRO A 526 -12.16 7.96 5.56
CA PRO A 526 -11.79 8.73 6.75
C PRO A 526 -11.16 10.08 6.39
N PRO A 527 -11.39 11.14 7.18
CA PRO A 527 -10.82 12.46 6.89
C PRO A 527 -9.30 12.43 6.74
N GLY A 528 -8.77 13.16 5.75
CA GLY A 528 -7.34 13.26 5.50
C GLY A 528 -6.98 13.50 4.04
N TYR A 529 -5.69 13.36 3.73
CA TYR A 529 -5.16 13.61 2.39
C TYR A 529 -5.22 12.36 1.51
N TYR A 530 -5.73 12.54 0.29
CA TYR A 530 -5.84 11.50 -0.73
C TYR A 530 -5.24 12.01 -2.03
N MET A 531 -4.70 11.08 -2.82
CA MET A 531 -4.39 11.32 -4.23
C MET A 531 -5.65 11.07 -5.06
N LEU A 532 -6.14 12.10 -5.75
CA LEU A 532 -7.22 11.99 -6.73
C LEU A 532 -6.64 11.66 -8.11
N PHE A 533 -7.22 10.67 -8.77
CA PHE A 533 -6.88 10.26 -10.12
C PHE A 533 -8.10 10.34 -11.03
N VAL A 534 -7.90 10.84 -12.25
CA VAL A 534 -8.82 10.62 -13.37
C VAL A 534 -8.30 9.41 -14.13
N VAL A 535 -9.12 8.37 -14.25
CA VAL A 535 -8.78 7.18 -15.04
C VAL A 535 -9.64 7.18 -16.29
N HIS A 536 -9.02 7.09 -17.46
CA HIS A 536 -9.68 6.98 -18.76
C HIS A 536 -9.17 5.71 -19.46
N LYS A 537 -10.07 4.79 -19.82
CA LYS A 537 -9.72 3.49 -20.44
C LYS A 537 -8.69 2.68 -19.64
N GLY A 538 -8.79 2.74 -18.32
CA GLY A 538 -7.83 2.07 -17.42
C GLY A 538 -6.46 2.74 -17.30
N VAL A 539 -6.24 3.88 -17.96
CA VAL A 539 -5.01 4.69 -17.89
C VAL A 539 -5.22 5.86 -16.92
N PRO A 540 -4.46 5.93 -15.81
CA PRO A 540 -4.62 6.98 -14.82
C PRO A 540 -3.81 8.25 -15.16
N SER A 541 -4.33 9.40 -14.76
CA SER A 541 -3.57 10.64 -14.68
C SER A 541 -2.40 10.52 -13.68
N SER A 542 -1.54 11.53 -13.62
CA SER A 542 -0.83 11.78 -12.36
C SER A 542 -1.85 12.17 -11.29
N GLY A 543 -1.60 11.78 -10.04
CA GLY A 543 -2.45 12.07 -8.91
C GLY A 543 -2.49 13.56 -8.59
N TRP A 544 -3.56 14.00 -7.95
CA TRP A 544 -3.76 15.37 -7.47
C TRP A 544 -4.14 15.33 -5.99
N TRP A 545 -3.42 16.05 -5.13
CA TRP A 545 -3.73 16.02 -3.70
C TRP A 545 -5.06 16.71 -3.42
N VAL A 546 -5.94 16.01 -2.73
CA VAL A 546 -7.20 16.52 -2.20
C VAL A 546 -7.30 16.17 -0.72
N GLN A 547 -8.08 16.94 0.02
CA GLN A 547 -8.38 16.66 1.43
C GLN A 547 -9.86 16.30 1.56
N VAL A 548 -10.15 15.16 2.19
CA VAL A 548 -11.50 14.76 2.57
C VAL A 548 -11.80 15.28 3.97
N MET A 549 -12.93 15.99 4.14
CA MET A 549 -13.36 16.57 5.43
C MET A 549 -14.86 16.69 5.58
#